data_AF-A0A6A0JUW3-F1
#
_entry.id   AF-A0A6A0JUW3-F1
#
_cell.length_a   1.000
_cell.length_b   1.000
_cell.length_c   1.000
_cell.angle_alpha   90.00
_cell.angle_beta   90.00
_cell.angle_gamma   90.00
#
_symmetry.space_group_name_H-M   'P 1'
#
loop_
_entity.id
_entity.type
_entity.pdbx_description
1 polymer ?
#
loop_
_entity_poly.entity_id
_entity_poly.type
_entity_poly.pdbx_seq_one_letter_code
_entity_poly.pdbx_strand_id
1 'polypeptide(L)'
;MFLVCSKSGNTLETLMIFEYFYQNVEQLNKNNSPGQSFIAITDQNSRLDSIAQSKKFAEIVYGVKEIGGRYSVLSCFGMFPALMSGVESSDLIESLIDCLVEFRESDYFLQCEQLIKFILEGLVNDEDKIFLDIDPQLSGFSEWIQQLIAESLGKNYKGIVPLIHNISLEVHNSNNLIFSLRQDSVFSFDVEKSPLGSIFEVQLSNNKDLISQLFVWEIVVASLGVLTATNPFDQPDVQLSKNETNYFIESNEKIEILDNQISIDELIDCFENLDKNGYVGFLYFTNPQSNVPNLMNSLACTLSLKFHIPIIHVMQAIGPNYLHSLGQLFKGGPDNGVFIQFVSSNVGQDIQVPHQNFSFYDLMNAQIQGEHKILNLKDRSPLVVNLGNEPERKLEKIIVKIKLAGF
;
A
#
# COMPACT_ATOMS: atom_id res chain seq x y z
N MET A 1 -17.78 3.97 -18.77
CA MET A 1 -18.22 4.42 -17.45
C MET A 1 -16.99 4.54 -16.57
N PHE A 2 -16.83 5.63 -15.83
CA PHE A 2 -15.73 5.87 -14.90
C PHE A 2 -16.25 5.89 -13.46
N LEU A 3 -15.56 5.23 -12.54
CA LEU A 3 -15.84 5.30 -11.10
C LEU A 3 -14.84 6.27 -10.46
N VAL A 4 -15.35 7.31 -9.80
CA VAL A 4 -14.53 8.28 -9.07
C VAL A 4 -14.77 8.05 -7.58
N CYS A 5 -13.77 7.50 -6.89
CA CYS A 5 -13.88 7.07 -5.51
C CYS A 5 -13.01 7.94 -4.60
N SER A 6 -13.64 8.78 -3.76
CA SER A 6 -12.93 9.52 -2.72
C SER A 6 -13.91 9.89 -1.61
N LYS A 7 -13.66 9.37 -0.41
CA LYS A 7 -14.51 9.60 0.76
C LYS A 7 -14.65 11.09 1.10
N SER A 8 -13.52 11.75 1.33
CA SER A 8 -13.47 13.20 1.61
C SER A 8 -13.74 14.06 0.38
N GLY A 9 -13.61 13.48 -0.82
CA GLY A 9 -13.63 14.20 -2.08
C GLY A 9 -12.44 15.14 -2.27
N ASN A 10 -11.41 15.04 -1.43
CA ASN A 10 -10.24 15.94 -1.42
C ASN A 10 -8.93 15.20 -1.79
N THR A 11 -8.96 13.91 -2.11
CA THR A 11 -7.77 13.17 -2.55
C THR A 11 -7.28 13.77 -3.86
N LEU A 12 -6.10 14.40 -3.82
CA LEU A 12 -5.59 15.20 -4.91
C LEU A 12 -5.42 14.36 -6.18
N GLU A 13 -4.76 13.21 -6.06
CA GLU A 13 -4.51 12.26 -7.15
C GLU A 13 -5.81 11.86 -7.85
N THR A 14 -6.83 11.45 -7.07
CA THR A 14 -8.14 11.08 -7.59
C THR A 14 -8.79 12.23 -8.35
N LEU A 15 -8.76 13.44 -7.81
CA LEU A 15 -9.36 14.62 -8.44
C LEU A 15 -8.63 15.03 -9.72
N MET A 16 -7.30 15.01 -9.73
CA MET A 16 -6.53 15.40 -10.92
C MET A 16 -6.71 14.39 -12.06
N ILE A 17 -6.72 13.08 -11.74
CA ILE A 17 -7.04 12.02 -12.70
C ILE A 17 -8.47 12.18 -13.22
N PHE A 18 -9.42 12.49 -12.33
CA PHE A 18 -10.80 12.76 -12.70
C PHE A 18 -10.90 13.94 -13.70
N GLU A 19 -10.29 15.09 -13.41
CA GLU A 19 -10.35 16.26 -14.30
C GLU A 19 -9.78 15.94 -15.68
N TYR A 20 -8.67 15.18 -15.75
CA TYR A 20 -8.09 14.70 -17.01
C TYR A 20 -9.10 13.86 -17.83
N PHE A 21 -9.70 12.84 -17.23
CA PHE A 21 -10.67 12.01 -17.94
C PHE A 21 -11.96 12.76 -18.26
N TYR A 22 -12.42 13.66 -17.38
CA TYR A 22 -13.60 14.49 -17.63
C TYR A 22 -13.40 15.37 -18.87
N GLN A 23 -12.25 16.05 -18.98
CA GLN A 23 -11.93 16.86 -20.16
C GLN A 23 -11.91 16.02 -21.45
N ASN A 24 -11.32 14.82 -21.40
CA ASN A 24 -11.28 13.92 -22.55
C ASN A 24 -12.69 13.47 -22.98
N VAL A 25 -13.56 13.12 -22.03
CA VAL A 25 -14.96 12.77 -22.33
C VAL A 25 -15.71 13.96 -22.92
N GLU A 26 -15.52 15.16 -22.39
CA GLU A 26 -16.12 16.38 -22.90
C GLU A 26 -15.72 16.67 -24.35
N GLN A 27 -14.45 16.46 -24.69
CA GLN A 27 -13.95 16.63 -26.06
C GLN A 27 -14.54 15.61 -27.05
N LEU A 28 -14.73 14.36 -26.61
CA LEU A 28 -15.28 13.28 -27.44
C LEU A 28 -16.81 13.36 -27.59
N ASN A 29 -17.53 13.79 -26.55
CA ASN A 29 -18.98 13.75 -26.48
C ASN A 29 -19.62 15.16 -26.42
N LYS A 30 -19.35 15.99 -27.43
CA LYS A 30 -19.82 17.39 -27.49
C LYS A 30 -21.34 17.59 -27.38
N ASN A 31 -22.13 16.55 -27.67
CA ASN A 31 -23.60 16.61 -27.69
C ASN A 31 -24.27 16.01 -26.45
N ASN A 32 -23.51 15.39 -25.53
CA ASN A 32 -24.04 14.76 -24.32
C ASN A 32 -23.41 15.39 -23.07
N SER A 33 -24.09 15.29 -21.93
CA SER A 33 -23.53 15.70 -20.65
C SER A 33 -22.36 14.76 -20.28
N PRO A 34 -21.10 15.26 -20.17
CA PRO A 34 -19.94 14.41 -19.88
C PRO A 34 -20.10 13.66 -18.56
N GLY A 35 -20.76 14.28 -17.56
CA GLY A 35 -21.04 13.69 -16.26
C GLY A 35 -21.77 12.35 -16.33
N GLN A 36 -22.59 12.10 -17.35
CA GLN A 36 -23.29 10.81 -17.51
C GLN A 36 -22.35 9.62 -17.80
N SER A 37 -21.05 9.88 -17.99
CA SER A 37 -20.02 8.85 -18.09
C SER A 37 -19.35 8.53 -16.75
N PHE A 38 -19.75 9.18 -15.66
CA PHE A 38 -19.11 9.10 -14.34
C PHE A 38 -20.11 8.73 -13.24
N ILE A 39 -19.65 7.93 -12.28
CA ILE A 39 -20.32 7.63 -11.01
C ILE A 39 -19.37 8.04 -9.88
N ALA A 40 -19.90 8.72 -8.87
CA ALA A 40 -19.14 9.07 -7.68
C ALA A 40 -19.43 8.07 -6.54
N ILE A 41 -18.39 7.60 -5.87
CA ILE A 41 -18.50 6.91 -4.57
C ILE A 41 -17.82 7.79 -3.54
N THR A 42 -18.61 8.38 -2.64
CA THR A 42 -18.14 9.47 -1.76
C THR A 42 -19.04 9.64 -0.53
N ASP A 43 -18.59 10.39 0.48
CA ASP A 43 -19.48 10.78 1.58
C ASP A 43 -20.41 11.93 1.18
N GLN A 44 -21.58 11.99 1.81
CA GLN A 44 -22.51 13.10 1.61
C GLN A 44 -21.90 14.44 2.07
N ASN A 45 -22.15 15.50 1.30
CA ASN A 45 -21.62 16.84 1.48
C ASN A 45 -20.09 16.94 1.33
N SER A 46 -19.43 15.95 0.72
CA SER A 46 -18.01 16.03 0.38
C SER A 46 -17.78 16.97 -0.81
N ARG A 47 -16.51 17.29 -1.09
CA ARG A 47 -16.14 18.03 -2.29
C ARG A 47 -16.51 17.26 -3.57
N LEU A 48 -16.35 15.94 -3.58
CA LEU A 48 -16.68 15.10 -4.73
C LEU A 48 -18.20 14.98 -4.92
N ASP A 49 -18.98 14.96 -3.84
CA ASP A 49 -20.44 15.05 -3.92
C ASP A 49 -20.89 16.33 -4.64
N SER A 50 -20.34 17.48 -4.21
CA SER A 50 -20.62 18.77 -4.85
C SER A 50 -20.22 18.80 -6.34
N ILE A 51 -19.05 18.22 -6.67
CA ILE A 51 -18.58 18.08 -8.06
C ILE A 51 -19.55 17.19 -8.86
N ALA A 52 -19.94 16.04 -8.31
CA ALA A 52 -20.80 15.08 -8.97
C ALA A 52 -22.20 15.65 -9.25
N GLN A 53 -22.78 16.37 -8.27
CA GLN A 53 -24.06 17.06 -8.43
C GLN A 53 -23.98 18.15 -9.50
N SER A 54 -22.97 19.03 -9.42
CA SER A 54 -22.82 20.15 -10.37
C SER A 54 -22.56 19.68 -11.80
N LYS A 55 -21.74 18.65 -11.98
CA LYS A 55 -21.42 18.05 -13.30
C LYS A 55 -22.45 17.02 -13.76
N LYS A 56 -23.51 16.76 -12.97
CA LYS A 56 -24.60 15.82 -13.27
C LYS A 56 -24.09 14.42 -13.60
N PHE A 57 -23.37 13.84 -12.63
CA PHE A 57 -22.93 12.45 -12.72
C PHE A 57 -24.11 11.51 -12.91
N ALA A 58 -23.85 10.34 -13.49
CA ALA A 58 -24.89 9.33 -13.72
C ALA A 58 -25.51 8.85 -12.40
N GLU A 59 -24.69 8.70 -11.36
CA GLU A 59 -25.12 8.27 -10.02
C GLU A 59 -24.14 8.77 -8.94
N ILE A 60 -24.63 8.92 -7.71
CA ILE A 60 -23.83 9.20 -6.52
C ILE A 60 -24.13 8.15 -5.47
N VAL A 61 -23.14 7.30 -5.18
CA VAL A 61 -23.23 6.26 -4.15
C VAL A 61 -22.63 6.79 -2.86
N TYR A 62 -23.48 6.97 -1.85
CA TYR A 62 -23.05 7.54 -0.57
C TYR A 62 -22.46 6.51 0.37
N GLY A 63 -21.28 6.82 0.90
CA GLY A 63 -20.63 6.08 1.98
C GLY A 63 -21.16 6.45 3.37
N VAL A 64 -20.61 5.76 4.37
CA VAL A 64 -20.88 6.01 5.80
C VAL A 64 -19.67 6.74 6.38
N LYS A 65 -19.90 7.95 6.90
CA LYS A 65 -18.85 8.89 7.32
C LYS A 65 -17.99 8.34 8.47
N GLU A 66 -18.52 7.45 9.28
CA GLU A 66 -17.85 6.84 10.42
C GLU A 66 -16.85 5.74 9.99
N ILE A 67 -17.00 5.15 8.79
CA ILE A 67 -16.18 4.01 8.35
C ILE A 67 -14.85 4.49 7.73
N GLY A 68 -13.72 4.29 8.41
CA GLY A 68 -12.40 4.67 7.89
C GLY A 68 -12.08 4.06 6.51
N GLY A 69 -11.24 4.74 5.72
CA GLY A 69 -10.97 4.35 4.32
C GLY A 69 -10.48 2.89 4.16
N ARG A 70 -9.46 2.49 4.92
CA ARG A 70 -8.95 1.10 4.91
C ARG A 70 -9.91 0.04 5.46
N TYR A 71 -10.95 0.46 6.19
CA TYR A 71 -12.04 -0.38 6.71
C TYR A 71 -13.32 -0.28 5.86
N SER A 72 -13.23 0.29 4.66
CA SER A 72 -14.41 0.57 3.81
C SER A 72 -14.65 -0.49 2.73
N VAL A 73 -13.88 -1.57 2.70
CA VAL A 73 -13.96 -2.59 1.66
C VAL A 73 -15.32 -3.30 1.64
N LEU A 74 -15.91 -3.56 2.81
CA LEU A 74 -17.26 -4.12 2.93
C LEU A 74 -18.38 -3.06 2.92
N SER A 75 -18.05 -1.80 2.61
CA SER A 75 -19.03 -0.74 2.35
C SER A 75 -19.27 -0.56 0.86
N CYS A 76 -20.00 0.48 0.46
CA CYS A 76 -20.17 0.82 -0.95
C CYS A 76 -18.83 1.03 -1.69
N PHE A 77 -17.75 1.40 -1.00
CA PHE A 77 -16.44 1.63 -1.62
C PHE A 77 -15.81 0.36 -2.21
N GLY A 78 -16.04 -0.82 -1.62
CA GLY A 78 -15.59 -2.09 -2.21
C GLY A 78 -16.72 -2.91 -2.83
N MET A 79 -17.90 -2.94 -2.21
CA MET A 79 -19.02 -3.74 -2.72
C MET A 79 -19.57 -3.25 -4.06
N PHE A 80 -19.66 -1.94 -4.28
CA PHE A 80 -20.20 -1.42 -5.53
C PHE A 80 -19.27 -1.73 -6.73
N PRO A 81 -17.95 -1.49 -6.67
CA PRO A 81 -17.03 -1.97 -7.69
C PRO A 81 -17.07 -3.49 -7.89
N ALA A 82 -17.19 -4.28 -6.82
CA ALA A 82 -17.28 -5.75 -6.92
C ALA A 82 -18.52 -6.20 -7.71
N LEU A 83 -19.70 -5.64 -7.40
CA LEU A 83 -20.93 -5.88 -8.15
C LEU A 83 -20.79 -5.46 -9.62
N MET A 84 -20.14 -4.32 -9.88
CA MET A 84 -19.87 -3.85 -11.24
C MET A 84 -18.89 -4.74 -12.02
N SER A 85 -17.99 -5.44 -11.33
CA SER A 85 -17.10 -6.44 -11.94
C SER A 85 -17.77 -7.81 -12.17
N GLY A 86 -19.03 -7.99 -11.74
CA GLY A 86 -19.78 -9.23 -11.93
C GLY A 86 -19.68 -10.21 -10.76
N VAL A 87 -19.27 -9.77 -9.56
CA VAL A 87 -19.36 -10.60 -8.35
C VAL A 87 -20.83 -10.82 -8.01
N GLU A 88 -21.21 -12.07 -7.71
CA GLU A 88 -22.58 -12.45 -7.41
C GLU A 88 -23.07 -11.78 -6.12
N SER A 89 -24.22 -11.12 -6.21
CA SER A 89 -24.80 -10.42 -5.06
C SER A 89 -25.16 -11.36 -3.90
N SER A 90 -25.50 -12.63 -4.20
CA SER A 90 -25.76 -13.66 -3.20
C SER A 90 -24.51 -13.99 -2.38
N ASP A 91 -23.34 -14.11 -3.03
CA ASP A 91 -22.08 -14.38 -2.33
C ASP A 91 -21.76 -13.26 -1.34
N LEU A 92 -21.94 -12.00 -1.75
CA LEU A 92 -21.76 -10.84 -0.88
C LEU A 92 -22.72 -10.83 0.31
N ILE A 93 -24.03 -11.05 0.07
CA ILE A 93 -25.05 -11.01 1.12
C ILE A 93 -24.85 -12.15 2.11
N GLU A 94 -24.62 -13.37 1.64
CA GLU A 94 -24.44 -14.54 2.49
C GLU A 94 -23.19 -14.40 3.36
N SER A 95 -22.07 -13.96 2.79
CA SER A 95 -20.83 -13.70 3.57
C SER A 95 -21.04 -12.65 4.66
N LEU A 96 -21.81 -11.59 4.36
CA LEU A 96 -22.14 -10.56 5.35
C LEU A 96 -23.06 -11.08 6.47
N ILE A 97 -23.98 -12.01 6.16
CA ILE A 97 -24.81 -12.66 7.19
C ILE A 97 -23.93 -13.48 8.12
N ASP A 98 -23.05 -14.32 7.56
CA ASP A 98 -22.12 -15.16 8.32
C ASP A 98 -21.21 -14.31 9.23
N CYS A 99 -20.72 -13.17 8.72
CA CYS A 99 -19.80 -12.29 9.43
C CYS A 99 -20.46 -11.29 10.40
N LEU A 100 -21.73 -10.94 10.24
CA LEU A 100 -22.38 -9.92 11.08
C LEU A 100 -23.40 -10.49 12.06
N VAL A 101 -24.08 -11.58 11.68
CA VAL A 101 -25.19 -12.14 12.45
C VAL A 101 -24.73 -13.36 13.24
N GLU A 102 -24.01 -14.28 12.58
CA GLU A 102 -23.66 -15.58 13.16
C GLU A 102 -22.20 -15.68 13.59
N PHE A 103 -21.44 -14.59 13.43
CA PHE A 103 -19.99 -14.56 13.59
C PHE A 103 -19.47 -15.20 14.88
N ARG A 104 -20.08 -14.92 16.03
CA ARG A 104 -19.61 -15.43 17.32
C ARG A 104 -19.65 -16.95 17.45
N GLU A 105 -20.54 -17.60 16.70
CA GLU A 105 -20.70 -19.05 16.71
C GLU A 105 -20.01 -19.70 15.48
N SER A 106 -19.35 -18.91 14.63
CA SER A 106 -18.71 -19.39 13.41
C SER A 106 -17.22 -19.66 13.60
N ASP A 107 -16.67 -20.48 12.70
CA ASP A 107 -15.24 -20.80 12.66
C ASP A 107 -14.38 -19.54 12.43
N TYR A 108 -14.93 -18.48 11.84
CA TYR A 108 -14.24 -17.20 11.63
C TYR A 108 -13.94 -16.44 12.93
N PHE A 109 -14.78 -16.57 13.95
CA PHE A 109 -14.49 -15.97 15.26
C PHE A 109 -13.34 -16.72 15.96
N LEU A 110 -13.35 -18.04 15.90
CA LEU A 110 -12.23 -18.86 16.39
C LEU A 110 -10.93 -18.54 15.63
N GLN A 111 -11.01 -18.37 14.31
CA GLN A 111 -9.88 -17.94 13.48
C GLN A 111 -9.32 -16.59 13.96
N CYS A 112 -10.18 -15.61 14.26
CA CYS A 112 -9.75 -14.31 14.77
C CYS A 112 -8.97 -14.45 16.09
N GLU A 113 -9.51 -15.22 17.05
CA GLU A 113 -8.84 -15.46 18.33
C GLU A 113 -7.47 -16.10 18.16
N GLN A 114 -7.37 -17.11 17.30
CA GLN A 114 -6.12 -17.81 17.04
C GLN A 114 -5.11 -16.94 16.28
N LEU A 115 -5.55 -16.15 15.30
CA LEU A 115 -4.67 -15.26 14.55
C LEU A 115 -4.15 -14.10 15.40
N ILE A 116 -5.00 -13.52 16.26
CA ILE A 116 -4.56 -12.52 17.24
C ILE A 116 -3.50 -13.12 18.17
N LYS A 117 -3.76 -14.32 18.70
CA LYS A 117 -2.81 -15.02 19.58
C LYS A 117 -1.49 -15.30 18.88
N PHE A 118 -1.54 -15.82 17.66
CA PHE A 118 -0.37 -16.09 16.82
C PHE A 118 0.50 -14.84 16.63
N ILE A 119 -0.11 -13.70 16.29
CA ILE A 119 0.60 -12.44 16.10
C ILE A 119 1.19 -11.92 17.43
N LEU A 120 0.43 -11.98 18.53
CA LEU A 120 0.91 -11.54 19.84
C LEU A 120 2.06 -12.39 20.38
N GLU A 121 2.02 -13.71 20.16
CA GLU A 121 3.12 -14.60 20.53
C GLU A 121 4.41 -14.23 19.81
N GLY A 122 4.35 -13.89 18.52
CA GLY A 122 5.51 -13.37 17.80
C GLY A 122 5.99 -12.03 18.33
N LEU A 123 5.09 -11.08 18.60
CA LEU A 123 5.46 -9.78 19.18
C LEU A 123 6.13 -9.90 20.55
N VAL A 124 5.74 -10.87 21.38
CA VAL A 124 6.40 -11.17 22.67
C VAL A 124 7.82 -11.72 22.48
N ASN A 125 8.10 -12.33 21.33
CA ASN A 125 9.42 -12.86 20.95
C ASN A 125 10.23 -11.86 20.08
N ASP A 126 9.85 -10.58 20.07
CA ASP A 126 10.46 -9.53 19.23
C ASP A 126 10.35 -9.80 17.71
N GLU A 127 9.34 -10.56 17.28
CA GLU A 127 9.00 -10.80 15.87
C GLU A 127 7.92 -9.80 15.42
N ASP A 128 8.35 -8.64 14.94
CA ASP A 128 7.49 -7.53 14.50
C ASP A 128 7.08 -7.59 13.02
N LYS A 129 7.39 -8.69 12.32
CA LYS A 129 7.20 -8.86 10.88
C LYS A 129 6.23 -10.00 10.59
N ILE A 130 5.23 -9.71 9.78
CA ILE A 130 4.30 -10.70 9.26
C ILE A 130 4.46 -10.82 7.75
N PHE A 131 4.65 -12.05 7.29
CA PHE A 131 4.91 -12.41 5.91
C PHE A 131 3.59 -12.86 5.30
N LEU A 132 3.09 -12.13 4.31
CA LEU A 132 1.85 -12.42 3.61
C LEU A 132 2.18 -13.33 2.42
N ASP A 133 2.11 -14.64 2.65
CA ASP A 133 2.29 -15.67 1.64
C ASP A 133 0.93 -16.06 1.08
N ILE A 134 0.46 -15.31 0.09
CA ILE A 134 -0.89 -15.40 -0.44
C ILE A 134 -0.82 -15.78 -1.91
N ASP A 135 -1.73 -16.65 -2.37
CA ASP A 135 -1.79 -17.07 -3.78
C ASP A 135 -1.72 -15.84 -4.72
N PRO A 136 -0.88 -15.85 -5.78
CA PRO A 136 -0.69 -14.67 -6.64
C PRO A 136 -1.96 -14.14 -7.29
N GLN A 137 -2.97 -15.00 -7.50
CA GLN A 137 -4.28 -14.62 -8.01
C GLN A 137 -5.08 -13.73 -7.04
N LEU A 138 -4.71 -13.75 -5.75
CA LEU A 138 -5.29 -12.96 -4.67
C LEU A 138 -4.37 -11.79 -4.25
N SER A 139 -3.47 -11.34 -5.14
CA SER A 139 -2.54 -10.23 -4.87
C SER A 139 -3.22 -8.97 -4.34
N GLY A 140 -4.40 -8.61 -4.86
CA GLY A 140 -5.18 -7.46 -4.35
C GLY A 140 -5.61 -7.61 -2.88
N PHE A 141 -5.85 -8.84 -2.41
CA PHE A 141 -6.13 -9.11 -1.00
C PHE A 141 -4.87 -8.96 -0.14
N SER A 142 -3.71 -9.40 -0.64
CA SER A 142 -2.41 -9.21 0.01
C SER A 142 -2.06 -7.71 0.18
N GLU A 143 -2.23 -6.92 -0.88
CA GLU A 143 -2.05 -5.46 -0.84
C GLU A 143 -3.02 -4.78 0.13
N TRP A 144 -4.28 -5.24 0.18
CA TRP A 144 -5.27 -4.71 1.11
C TRP A 144 -4.93 -5.03 2.58
N ILE A 145 -4.54 -6.27 2.92
CA ILE A 145 -4.07 -6.60 4.28
C ILE A 145 -2.83 -5.76 4.63
N GLN A 146 -1.90 -5.64 3.67
CA GLN A 146 -0.68 -4.86 3.87
C GLN A 146 -1.02 -3.42 4.26
N GLN A 147 -1.91 -2.77 3.53
CA GLN A 147 -2.41 -1.44 3.88
C GLN A 147 -3.10 -1.42 5.25
N LEU A 148 -4.00 -2.38 5.50
CA LEU A 148 -4.78 -2.42 6.73
C LEU A 148 -3.87 -2.50 7.96
N ILE A 149 -2.88 -3.39 7.95
CA ILE A 149 -1.89 -3.54 9.03
C ILE A 149 -1.01 -2.29 9.13
N ALA A 150 -0.40 -1.87 8.03
CA ALA A 150 0.58 -0.78 8.00
C ALA A 150 0.00 0.54 8.53
N GLU A 151 -1.18 0.93 8.06
CA GLU A 151 -1.80 2.18 8.48
C GLU A 151 -2.43 2.12 9.88
N SER A 152 -2.94 0.96 10.28
CA SER A 152 -3.63 0.83 11.56
C SER A 152 -2.63 0.71 12.71
N LEU A 153 -1.54 -0.04 12.52
CA LEU A 153 -0.63 -0.42 13.60
C LEU A 153 0.73 0.27 13.55
N GLY A 154 1.15 0.81 12.40
CA GLY A 154 2.43 1.51 12.24
C GLY A 154 2.44 2.92 12.82
N LYS A 155 2.47 3.05 14.15
CA LYS A 155 2.39 4.33 14.88
C LYS A 155 3.30 4.35 16.10
N ASN A 156 3.69 5.56 16.51
CA ASN A 156 4.47 5.80 17.73
C ASN A 156 5.77 4.99 17.80
N TYR A 157 6.43 4.84 16.65
CA TYR A 157 7.68 4.09 16.49
C TYR A 157 7.56 2.59 16.78
N LYS A 158 6.34 2.06 16.60
CA LYS A 158 5.95 0.66 16.84
C LYS A 158 5.01 0.20 15.75
N GLY A 159 4.78 -1.10 15.71
CA GLY A 159 3.78 -1.71 14.84
C GLY A 159 4.25 -3.04 14.29
N ILE A 160 3.41 -3.60 13.45
CA ILE A 160 3.72 -4.80 12.68
C ILE A 160 4.10 -4.36 11.27
N VAL A 161 5.14 -4.95 10.73
CA VAL A 161 5.63 -4.73 9.36
C VAL A 161 5.06 -5.84 8.45
N PRO A 162 4.06 -5.54 7.60
CA PRO A 162 3.47 -6.52 6.69
C PRO A 162 4.26 -6.62 5.37
N LEU A 163 4.88 -7.78 5.16
CA LEU A 163 5.77 -8.05 4.04
C LEU A 163 5.08 -8.99 3.04
N ILE A 164 4.83 -8.52 1.82
CA ILE A 164 4.24 -9.37 0.77
C ILE A 164 5.31 -10.34 0.25
N HIS A 165 4.99 -11.63 0.30
CA HIS A 165 5.89 -12.69 -0.13
C HIS A 165 5.80 -12.91 -1.65
N ASN A 166 6.83 -12.47 -2.40
CA ASN A 166 6.86 -12.58 -3.86
C ASN A 166 8.00 -13.45 -4.40
N ILE A 167 8.88 -13.98 -3.55
CA ILE A 167 10.13 -14.63 -3.98
C ILE A 167 10.40 -15.85 -3.12
N SER A 168 10.67 -16.99 -3.75
CA SER A 168 11.15 -18.24 -3.15
C SER A 168 11.95 -18.02 -1.85
N LEU A 169 11.44 -18.56 -0.73
CA LEU A 169 12.11 -18.60 0.57
C LEU A 169 13.36 -19.48 0.53
N GLU A 170 14.39 -19.06 -0.19
CA GLU A 170 15.74 -19.49 0.12
C GLU A 170 16.29 -18.49 1.13
N VAL A 171 16.05 -18.73 2.42
CA VAL A 171 17.04 -18.57 3.51
C VAL A 171 16.36 -18.82 4.87
N HIS A 172 17.07 -19.64 5.64
CA HIS A 172 16.82 -20.06 7.02
C HIS A 172 16.68 -18.88 7.98
N ASN A 173 15.46 -18.58 8.43
CA ASN A 173 15.28 -17.91 9.70
C ASN A 173 14.02 -18.48 10.37
N SER A 174 14.19 -19.09 11.54
CA SER A 174 13.12 -19.81 12.26
C SER A 174 12.09 -18.90 12.94
N ASN A 175 12.21 -17.59 12.77
CA ASN A 175 11.55 -16.56 13.57
C ASN A 175 10.64 -15.65 12.72
N ASN A 176 10.07 -16.19 11.64
CA ASN A 176 9.11 -15.45 10.82
C ASN A 176 7.69 -15.83 11.24
N LEU A 177 6.81 -14.82 11.33
CA LEU A 177 5.36 -15.04 11.36
C LEU A 177 4.86 -15.04 9.92
N ILE A 178 4.34 -16.16 9.45
CA ILE A 178 3.83 -16.28 8.08
C ILE A 178 2.32 -16.43 8.14
N PHE A 179 1.58 -15.58 7.42
CA PHE A 179 0.18 -15.80 7.12
C PHE A 179 0.08 -16.37 5.71
N SER A 180 -0.37 -17.61 5.60
CA SER A 180 -0.57 -18.31 4.34
C SER A 180 -2.05 -18.34 3.97
N LEU A 181 -2.37 -17.99 2.72
CA LEU A 181 -3.73 -18.10 2.19
C LEU A 181 -3.71 -18.85 0.85
N ARG A 182 -4.47 -19.94 0.79
CA ARG A 182 -4.56 -20.83 -0.39
C ARG A 182 -6.01 -21.12 -0.76
N GLN A 183 -6.25 -21.41 -2.03
CA GLN A 183 -7.51 -22.04 -2.46
C GLN A 183 -7.46 -23.56 -2.27
N ASP A 184 -8.52 -24.13 -1.69
CA ASP A 184 -8.73 -25.57 -1.58
C ASP A 184 -10.24 -25.89 -1.77
N SER A 185 -10.65 -27.11 -1.46
CA SER A 185 -11.99 -27.65 -1.57
C SER A 185 -12.80 -27.52 -0.28
N VAL A 186 -12.15 -27.28 0.85
CA VAL A 186 -12.75 -27.16 2.18
C VAL A 186 -12.14 -25.98 2.91
N PHE A 187 -12.99 -25.20 3.59
CA PHE A 187 -12.52 -24.12 4.44
C PHE A 187 -11.83 -24.71 5.68
N SER A 188 -10.61 -24.26 5.96
CA SER A 188 -9.88 -24.65 7.16
C SER A 188 -8.83 -23.60 7.54
N PHE A 189 -8.39 -23.63 8.79
CA PHE A 189 -7.22 -22.91 9.24
C PHE A 189 -6.49 -23.69 10.31
N ASP A 190 -5.16 -23.57 10.33
CA ASP A 190 -4.30 -24.20 11.33
C ASP A 190 -3.03 -23.38 11.56
N VAL A 191 -2.33 -23.67 12.66
CA VAL A 191 -1.02 -23.10 12.98
C VAL A 191 0.04 -24.20 12.94
N GLU A 192 0.91 -24.14 11.95
CA GLU A 192 2.01 -25.09 11.78
C GLU A 192 3.37 -24.47 12.13
N LYS A 193 4.29 -25.30 12.60
CA LYS A 193 5.70 -24.92 12.76
C LYS A 193 6.52 -25.49 11.63
N SER A 194 7.28 -24.65 10.94
CA SER A 194 8.18 -25.06 9.88
C SER A 194 9.61 -24.53 10.11
N PRO A 195 10.61 -25.01 9.35
CA PRO A 195 11.95 -24.41 9.36
C PRO A 195 11.98 -22.94 8.93
N LEU A 196 10.93 -22.44 8.28
CA LEU A 196 10.79 -21.07 7.79
C LEU A 196 10.19 -20.13 8.84
N GLY A 197 9.66 -20.66 9.95
CA GLY A 197 8.92 -19.91 10.95
C GLY A 197 7.60 -20.57 11.35
N SER A 198 6.80 -19.83 12.12
CA SER A 198 5.44 -20.23 12.47
C SER A 198 4.51 -19.78 11.35
N ILE A 199 3.66 -20.68 10.87
CA ILE A 199 2.75 -20.44 9.74
C ILE A 199 1.32 -20.53 10.24
N PHE A 200 0.54 -19.46 10.06
CA PHE A 200 -0.90 -19.47 10.16
C PHE A 200 -1.47 -19.70 8.77
N GLU A 201 -1.93 -20.92 8.48
CA GLU A 201 -2.44 -21.29 7.17
C GLU A 201 -3.96 -21.22 7.14
N VAL A 202 -4.51 -20.66 6.06
CA VAL A 202 -5.94 -20.59 5.78
C VAL A 202 -6.21 -21.14 4.38
N GLN A 203 -7.15 -22.07 4.30
CA GLN A 203 -7.64 -22.63 3.05
C GLN A 203 -9.05 -22.09 2.78
N LEU A 204 -9.23 -21.53 1.58
CA LEU A 204 -10.51 -21.01 1.11
C LEU A 204 -11.19 -22.04 0.21
N SER A 205 -12.42 -22.41 0.51
CA SER A 205 -13.21 -23.31 -0.34
C SER A 205 -13.96 -22.59 -1.46
N ASN A 206 -14.30 -21.32 -1.27
CA ASN A 206 -15.13 -20.56 -2.19
C ASN A 206 -14.97 -19.03 -2.01
N ASN A 207 -15.66 -18.25 -2.84
CA ASN A 207 -15.59 -16.77 -2.83
C ASN A 207 -16.13 -16.15 -1.54
N LYS A 208 -17.09 -16.80 -0.86
CA LYS A 208 -17.65 -16.29 0.40
C LYS A 208 -16.60 -16.30 1.49
N ASP A 209 -15.80 -17.36 1.55
CA ASP A 209 -14.69 -17.45 2.50
C ASP A 209 -13.71 -16.28 2.30
N LEU A 210 -13.39 -15.93 1.05
CA LEU A 210 -12.55 -14.76 0.74
C LEU A 210 -13.18 -13.44 1.23
N ILE A 211 -14.49 -13.26 1.02
CA ILE A 211 -15.20 -12.06 1.50
C ILE A 211 -15.19 -12.03 3.03
N SER A 212 -15.42 -13.16 3.68
CA SER A 212 -15.36 -13.30 5.14
C SER A 212 -13.97 -13.01 5.71
N GLN A 213 -12.89 -13.33 4.97
CA GLN A 213 -11.54 -12.97 5.37
C GLN A 213 -11.32 -11.44 5.45
N LEU A 214 -12.01 -10.63 4.64
CA LEU A 214 -11.97 -9.17 4.80
C LEU A 214 -12.46 -8.77 6.19
N PHE A 215 -13.56 -9.34 6.65
CA PHE A 215 -14.10 -9.05 7.98
C PHE A 215 -13.19 -9.56 9.10
N VAL A 216 -12.68 -10.80 8.98
CA VAL A 216 -11.71 -11.39 9.94
C VAL A 216 -10.53 -10.44 10.14
N TRP A 217 -9.90 -9.96 9.07
CA TRP A 217 -8.75 -9.08 9.18
C TRP A 217 -9.08 -7.70 9.75
N GLU A 218 -10.25 -7.13 9.45
CA GLU A 218 -10.71 -5.90 10.10
C GLU A 218 -10.82 -6.06 11.62
N ILE A 219 -11.41 -7.16 12.09
CA ILE A 219 -11.55 -7.47 13.52
C ILE A 219 -10.19 -7.73 14.18
N VAL A 220 -9.32 -8.51 13.53
CA VAL A 220 -7.97 -8.83 14.02
C VAL A 220 -7.15 -7.56 14.19
N VAL A 221 -7.08 -6.71 13.17
CA VAL A 221 -6.29 -5.48 13.22
C VAL A 221 -6.86 -4.47 14.21
N ALA A 222 -8.18 -4.34 14.31
CA ALA A 222 -8.81 -3.50 15.32
C ALA A 222 -8.46 -3.98 16.75
N SER A 223 -8.52 -5.29 16.98
CA SER A 223 -8.19 -5.91 18.26
C SER A 223 -6.71 -5.74 18.61
N LEU A 224 -5.81 -5.99 17.66
CA LEU A 224 -4.38 -5.76 17.84
C LEU A 224 -4.06 -4.30 18.14
N GLY A 225 -4.76 -3.34 17.54
CA GLY A 225 -4.63 -1.93 17.88
C GLY A 225 -4.86 -1.68 19.37
N VAL A 226 -6.00 -2.15 19.90
CA VAL A 226 -6.32 -2.04 21.33
C VAL A 226 -5.27 -2.73 22.21
N LEU A 227 -4.89 -3.96 21.86
CA LEU A 227 -3.95 -4.78 22.64
C LEU A 227 -2.52 -4.23 22.63
N THR A 228 -2.14 -3.50 21.57
CA THR A 228 -0.83 -2.83 21.44
C THR A 228 -0.86 -1.35 21.85
N ALA A 229 -1.97 -0.88 22.42
CA ALA A 229 -2.19 0.51 22.82
C ALA A 229 -2.00 1.52 21.68
N THR A 230 -2.40 1.14 20.47
CA THR A 230 -2.42 1.98 19.25
C THR A 230 -3.85 2.25 18.84
N ASN A 231 -4.15 3.43 18.29
CA ASN A 231 -5.46 3.67 17.69
C ASN A 231 -5.49 3.08 16.26
N PRO A 232 -6.24 1.99 16.00
CA PRO A 232 -6.24 1.36 14.69
C PRO A 232 -7.04 2.17 13.65
N PHE A 233 -7.77 3.22 14.06
CA PHE A 233 -8.71 3.94 13.20
C PHE A 233 -8.25 5.33 12.75
N ASP A 234 -7.13 5.84 13.26
CA ASP A 234 -6.54 7.13 12.83
C ASP A 234 -5.31 6.95 11.91
N GLN A 235 -4.81 8.06 11.36
CA GLN A 235 -3.67 8.12 10.43
C GLN A 235 -2.97 9.49 10.47
N PRO A 236 -2.37 9.85 11.61
CA PRO A 236 -1.88 11.21 11.84
C PRO A 236 -0.77 11.63 10.86
N ASP A 237 0.10 10.71 10.45
CA ASP A 237 1.32 11.05 9.71
C ASP A 237 1.08 11.22 8.21
N VAL A 238 0.01 10.63 7.67
CA VAL A 238 -0.38 10.79 6.26
C VAL A 238 -0.80 12.23 5.95
N GLN A 239 -1.46 12.90 6.92
CA GLN A 239 -1.91 14.28 6.72
C GLN A 239 -0.73 15.26 6.59
N LEU A 240 0.40 14.97 7.25
CA LEU A 240 1.61 15.79 7.16
C LEU A 240 2.17 15.81 5.73
N SER A 241 2.30 14.65 5.08
CA SER A 241 2.78 14.57 3.69
C SER A 241 1.85 15.27 2.70
N LYS A 242 0.53 15.23 2.94
CA LYS A 242 -0.45 15.95 2.12
C LYS A 242 -0.28 17.46 2.21
N ASN A 243 -0.05 17.97 3.42
CA ASN A 243 0.18 19.40 3.62
C ASN A 243 1.46 19.88 2.92
N GLU A 244 2.55 19.12 3.03
CA GLU A 244 3.81 19.44 2.36
C GLU A 244 3.69 19.33 0.83
N THR A 245 2.99 18.32 0.32
CA THR A 245 2.72 18.20 -1.12
C THR A 245 2.00 19.45 -1.65
N ASN A 246 0.96 19.92 -0.96
CA ASN A 246 0.24 21.13 -1.35
C ASN A 246 1.15 22.37 -1.31
N TYR A 247 1.99 22.50 -0.27
CA TYR A 247 2.96 23.60 -0.17
C TYR A 247 3.92 23.62 -1.38
N PHE A 248 4.48 22.47 -1.79
CA PHE A 248 5.39 22.40 -2.93
C PHE A 248 4.72 22.71 -4.27
N ILE A 249 3.45 22.32 -4.43
CA ILE A 249 2.65 22.67 -5.62
C ILE A 249 2.41 24.19 -5.68
N GLU A 250 2.04 24.80 -4.56
CA GLU A 250 1.73 26.23 -4.51
C GLU A 250 2.98 27.11 -4.65
N SER A 251 4.11 26.67 -4.11
CA SER A 251 5.37 27.41 -4.13
C SER A 251 6.13 27.27 -5.46
N ASN A 252 5.86 26.23 -6.25
CA ASN A 252 6.56 25.93 -7.50
C ASN A 252 8.10 25.81 -7.30
N GLU A 253 8.52 25.36 -6.11
CA GLU A 253 9.93 25.17 -5.75
C GLU A 253 10.55 24.01 -6.56
N LYS A 254 11.85 24.16 -6.88
CA LYS A 254 12.61 23.13 -7.61
C LYS A 254 12.84 21.91 -6.72
N ILE A 255 13.09 20.75 -7.34
CA ILE A 255 13.44 19.51 -6.65
C ILE A 255 14.79 19.66 -5.94
N GLU A 256 14.77 19.92 -4.64
CA GLU A 256 16.02 20.04 -3.84
C GLU A 256 16.59 18.68 -3.45
N ILE A 257 15.78 17.63 -3.39
CA ILE A 257 16.22 16.33 -2.84
C ILE A 257 17.27 15.61 -3.70
N LEU A 258 17.34 15.93 -5.00
CA LEU A 258 18.32 15.34 -5.92
C LEU A 258 19.74 15.85 -5.67
N ASP A 259 19.88 17.00 -4.98
CA ASP A 259 21.17 17.56 -4.59
C ASP A 259 21.84 16.72 -3.50
N ASN A 260 21.06 15.96 -2.71
CA ASN A 260 21.52 15.08 -1.64
C ASN A 260 21.50 13.59 -2.05
N GLN A 261 21.72 13.28 -3.34
CA GLN A 261 21.76 11.89 -3.79
C GLN A 261 22.97 11.14 -3.21
N ILE A 262 22.76 9.85 -2.90
CA ILE A 262 23.84 8.95 -2.49
C ILE A 262 24.50 8.28 -3.70
N SER A 263 25.77 7.95 -3.52
CA SER A 263 26.55 7.09 -4.40
C SER A 263 26.13 5.62 -4.25
N ILE A 264 26.55 4.78 -5.20
CA ILE A 264 26.30 3.33 -5.13
C ILE A 264 27.11 2.69 -3.99
N ASP A 265 28.26 3.28 -3.63
CA ASP A 265 29.09 2.76 -2.54
C ASP A 265 28.40 3.05 -1.19
N GLU A 266 27.87 4.26 -0.99
CA GLU A 266 27.05 4.57 0.19
C GLU A 266 25.77 3.72 0.27
N LEU A 267 25.17 3.36 -0.86
CA LEU A 267 24.06 2.41 -0.89
C LEU A 267 24.51 1.04 -0.36
N ILE A 268 25.65 0.52 -0.84
CA ILE A 268 26.24 -0.75 -0.38
C ILE A 268 26.53 -0.67 1.12
N ASP A 269 27.21 0.39 1.58
CA ASP A 269 27.55 0.62 2.99
C ASP A 269 26.28 0.64 3.87
N CYS A 270 25.19 1.22 3.38
CA CYS A 270 23.91 1.24 4.08
C CYS A 270 23.35 -0.19 4.30
N PHE A 271 23.44 -1.05 3.28
CA PHE A 271 22.99 -2.44 3.40
C PHE A 271 23.93 -3.31 4.24
N GLU A 272 25.24 -3.08 4.20
CA GLU A 272 26.20 -3.76 5.08
C GLU A 272 25.92 -3.53 6.56
N ASN A 273 25.46 -2.33 6.90
CA ASN A 273 25.17 -1.90 8.26
C ASN A 273 23.69 -2.04 8.64
N LEU A 274 22.87 -2.70 7.81
CA LEU A 274 21.46 -2.91 8.11
C LEU A 274 21.31 -3.79 9.35
N ASP A 275 20.42 -3.40 10.25
CA ASP A 275 20.02 -4.26 11.36
C ASP A 275 19.48 -5.60 10.79
N LYS A 276 19.90 -6.72 11.39
CA LYS A 276 19.43 -8.07 11.01
C LYS A 276 17.93 -8.22 11.18
N ASN A 277 17.36 -7.47 12.11
CA ASN A 277 15.92 -7.41 12.34
C ASN A 277 15.29 -6.19 11.67
N GLY A 278 16.00 -5.46 10.81
CA GLY A 278 15.51 -4.29 10.12
C GLY A 278 14.60 -4.58 8.93
N TYR A 279 14.11 -3.52 8.31
CA TYR A 279 13.41 -3.58 7.03
C TYR A 279 13.80 -2.40 6.14
N VAL A 280 13.58 -2.54 4.84
CA VAL A 280 13.96 -1.54 3.84
C VAL A 280 12.75 -1.16 3.02
N GLY A 281 12.38 0.13 3.01
CA GLY A 281 11.39 0.67 2.09
C GLY A 281 12.04 1.14 0.79
N PHE A 282 11.78 0.45 -0.31
CA PHE A 282 12.09 0.94 -1.65
C PHE A 282 10.97 1.84 -2.12
N LEU A 283 11.17 3.14 -1.98
CA LEU A 283 10.21 4.17 -2.33
C LEU A 283 10.51 4.66 -3.75
N TYR A 284 9.81 4.17 -4.77
CA TYR A 284 10.19 4.51 -6.14
C TYR A 284 9.08 5.21 -6.91
N PHE A 285 9.46 6.33 -7.54
CA PHE A 285 8.61 7.17 -8.37
C PHE A 285 9.09 7.06 -9.80
N THR A 286 8.58 6.04 -10.49
CA THR A 286 9.00 5.67 -11.84
C THR A 286 7.78 5.29 -12.66
N ASN A 287 7.92 5.18 -13.98
CA ASN A 287 6.85 4.68 -14.83
C ASN A 287 6.53 3.20 -14.50
N PRO A 288 5.33 2.87 -13.99
CA PRO A 288 5.00 1.49 -13.60
C PRO A 288 4.87 0.54 -14.80
N GLN A 289 4.74 1.05 -16.02
CA GLN A 289 4.70 0.24 -17.25
C GLN A 289 6.08 -0.07 -17.83
N SER A 290 7.14 0.52 -17.26
CA SER A 290 8.52 0.22 -17.68
C SER A 290 9.02 -1.11 -17.11
N ASN A 291 10.26 -1.50 -17.45
CA ASN A 291 10.90 -2.66 -16.82
C ASN A 291 11.47 -2.36 -15.41
N VAL A 292 11.31 -1.13 -14.92
CA VAL A 292 11.81 -0.71 -13.60
C VAL A 292 11.30 -1.59 -12.46
N PRO A 293 10.02 -1.94 -12.32
CA PRO A 293 9.55 -2.80 -11.22
C PRO A 293 10.27 -4.17 -11.19
N ASN A 294 10.51 -4.78 -12.35
CA ASN A 294 11.26 -6.04 -12.44
C ASN A 294 12.73 -5.87 -12.04
N LEU A 295 13.33 -4.74 -12.41
CA LEU A 295 14.71 -4.40 -12.02
C LEU A 295 14.81 -4.08 -10.52
N MET A 296 13.79 -3.45 -9.92
CA MET A 296 13.71 -3.22 -8.48
C MET A 296 13.59 -4.53 -7.71
N ASN A 297 12.79 -5.48 -8.21
CA ASN A 297 12.76 -6.85 -7.68
C ASN A 297 14.13 -7.52 -7.82
N SER A 298 14.77 -7.41 -8.98
CA SER A 298 16.11 -7.97 -9.22
C SER A 298 17.18 -7.35 -8.31
N LEU A 299 17.07 -6.05 -8.02
CA LEU A 299 17.92 -5.32 -7.09
C LEU A 299 17.71 -5.83 -5.67
N ALA A 300 16.47 -5.95 -5.21
CA ALA A 300 16.14 -6.53 -3.90
C ALA A 300 16.67 -7.96 -3.75
N CYS A 301 16.48 -8.83 -4.77
CA CYS A 301 17.06 -10.16 -4.80
C CYS A 301 18.59 -10.14 -4.70
N THR A 302 19.22 -9.26 -5.47
CA THR A 302 20.69 -9.16 -5.52
C THR A 302 21.25 -8.72 -4.18
N LEU A 303 20.68 -7.69 -3.56
CA LEU A 303 21.07 -7.19 -2.25
C LEU A 303 20.89 -8.27 -1.18
N SER A 304 19.77 -8.97 -1.20
CA SER A 304 19.52 -10.05 -0.26
C SER A 304 20.53 -11.17 -0.34
N LEU A 305 20.78 -11.70 -1.54
CA LEU A 305 21.76 -12.76 -1.75
C LEU A 305 23.17 -12.31 -1.34
N LYS A 306 23.47 -11.02 -1.56
CA LYS A 306 24.78 -10.42 -1.30
C LYS A 306 25.04 -10.20 0.20
N PHE A 307 24.03 -9.74 0.93
CA PHE A 307 24.16 -9.35 2.34
C PHE A 307 23.53 -10.36 3.33
N HIS A 308 22.99 -11.47 2.82
CA HIS A 308 22.22 -12.43 3.61
C HIS A 308 21.05 -11.81 4.38
N ILE A 309 20.57 -10.66 3.92
CA ILE A 309 19.33 -10.03 4.40
C ILE A 309 18.21 -10.74 3.66
N PRO A 310 17.27 -11.46 4.30
CA PRO A 310 16.17 -12.06 3.58
C PRO A 310 15.46 -11.02 2.70
N ILE A 311 15.25 -11.28 1.41
CA ILE A 311 14.59 -10.35 0.46
C ILE A 311 13.29 -9.79 1.01
N ILE A 312 12.65 -10.58 1.87
CA ILE A 312 11.34 -10.30 2.41
C ILE A 312 11.34 -9.01 3.24
N HIS A 313 12.47 -8.58 3.80
CA HIS A 313 12.57 -7.31 4.50
C HIS A 313 12.55 -6.08 3.57
N VAL A 314 12.56 -6.26 2.24
CA VAL A 314 12.46 -5.14 1.28
C VAL A 314 11.01 -4.94 0.83
N MET A 315 10.43 -3.82 1.24
CA MET A 315 9.08 -3.39 0.87
C MET A 315 9.12 -2.54 -0.39
N GLN A 316 8.56 -3.05 -1.48
CA GLN A 316 8.44 -2.32 -2.74
C GLN A 316 7.25 -1.34 -2.64
N ALA A 317 7.51 -0.05 -2.72
CA ALA A 317 6.54 1.01 -2.52
C ALA A 317 6.51 1.95 -3.74
N ILE A 318 5.56 1.69 -4.66
CA ILE A 318 5.38 2.49 -5.87
C ILE A 318 4.65 3.79 -5.53
N GLY A 319 5.31 4.92 -5.77
CA GLY A 319 4.73 6.24 -5.59
C GLY A 319 3.80 6.61 -6.75
N PRO A 320 2.71 7.35 -6.49
CA PRO A 320 2.29 7.89 -5.20
C PRO A 320 1.40 6.94 -4.37
N ASN A 321 1.08 5.75 -4.86
CA ASN A 321 0.12 4.84 -4.22
C ASN A 321 0.47 4.53 -2.77
N TYR A 322 1.75 4.23 -2.49
CA TYR A 322 2.17 3.87 -1.12
C TYR A 322 1.96 4.98 -0.09
N LEU A 323 1.84 6.25 -0.51
CA LEU A 323 1.58 7.36 0.41
C LEU A 323 0.24 7.20 1.15
N HIS A 324 -0.68 6.44 0.55
CA HIS A 324 -1.98 6.07 1.12
C HIS A 324 -2.05 4.57 1.45
N SER A 325 -0.92 3.90 1.68
CA SER A 325 -0.90 2.54 2.22
C SER A 325 0.25 2.33 3.21
N LEU A 326 1.49 2.26 2.74
CA LEU A 326 2.68 2.02 3.56
C LEU A 326 3.23 3.28 4.23
N GLY A 327 2.88 4.47 3.73
CA GLY A 327 3.45 5.74 4.17
C GLY A 327 3.27 6.01 5.66
N GLN A 328 2.17 5.56 6.27
CA GLN A 328 1.96 5.64 7.72
C GLN A 328 2.98 4.78 8.49
N LEU A 329 3.21 3.54 8.06
CA LEU A 329 4.22 2.65 8.66
C LEU A 329 5.64 3.20 8.46
N PHE A 330 5.97 3.74 7.30
CA PHE A 330 7.32 4.30 7.08
C PHE A 330 7.63 5.51 7.96
N LYS A 331 6.60 6.26 8.36
CA LYS A 331 6.75 7.42 9.27
C LYS A 331 6.65 7.03 10.73
N GLY A 332 5.67 6.22 11.08
CA GLY A 332 5.28 5.92 12.46
C GLY A 332 5.59 4.51 12.93
N GLY A 333 6.04 3.60 12.06
CA GLY A 333 6.35 2.20 12.38
C GLY A 333 7.67 2.00 13.14
N PRO A 334 8.12 0.75 13.32
CA PRO A 334 9.36 0.43 14.03
C PRO A 334 10.61 1.19 13.54
N ASP A 335 11.55 1.50 14.44
CA ASP A 335 12.76 2.31 14.19
C ASP A 335 13.91 1.59 13.47
N ASN A 336 13.69 0.33 13.10
CA ASN A 336 14.64 -0.50 12.38
C ASN A 336 14.45 -0.43 10.85
N GLY A 337 13.72 0.57 10.35
CA GLY A 337 13.43 0.81 8.94
C GLY A 337 14.45 1.73 8.25
N VAL A 338 14.93 1.32 7.07
CA VAL A 338 15.75 2.15 6.17
C VAL A 338 14.94 2.49 4.92
N PHE A 339 14.89 3.76 4.51
CA PHE A 339 14.08 4.20 3.38
C PHE A 339 14.93 4.76 2.27
N ILE A 340 14.77 4.22 1.07
CA ILE A 340 15.55 4.63 -0.11
C ILE A 340 14.57 5.08 -1.19
N GLN A 341 14.64 6.37 -1.53
CA GLN A 341 13.88 7.00 -2.59
C GLN A 341 14.59 6.87 -3.92
N PHE A 342 14.02 6.12 -4.86
CA PHE A 342 14.51 6.02 -6.23
C PHE A 342 13.70 6.96 -7.12
N VAL A 343 14.36 7.99 -7.64
CA VAL A 343 13.71 9.07 -8.38
C VAL A 343 14.15 9.07 -9.83
N SER A 344 13.21 8.93 -10.75
CA SER A 344 13.45 9.04 -12.20
C SER A 344 12.96 10.40 -12.71
N SER A 345 13.76 11.05 -13.54
CA SER A 345 13.31 12.25 -14.29
C SER A 345 12.61 11.87 -15.60
N ASN A 346 12.69 10.60 -16.01
CA ASN A 346 11.93 10.06 -17.13
C ASN A 346 10.81 9.14 -16.61
N VAL A 347 9.58 9.64 -16.65
CA VAL A 347 8.37 8.91 -16.26
C VAL A 347 7.37 8.78 -17.40
N GLY A 348 7.80 9.01 -18.64
CA GLY A 348 6.95 9.04 -19.83
C GLY A 348 6.58 10.46 -20.26
N GLN A 349 5.46 10.59 -20.94
CA GLN A 349 4.95 11.89 -21.40
C GLN A 349 4.40 12.69 -20.22
N ASP A 350 4.90 13.91 -20.03
CA ASP A 350 4.31 14.82 -19.07
C ASP A 350 2.98 15.39 -19.60
N ILE A 351 1.96 15.35 -18.75
CA ILE A 351 0.58 15.73 -19.08
C ILE A 351 0.20 16.87 -18.14
N GLN A 352 -0.24 17.98 -18.73
CA GLN A 352 -0.80 19.10 -17.97
C GLN A 352 -2.10 18.70 -17.29
N VAL A 353 -2.25 19.03 -16.02
CA VAL A 353 -3.50 18.78 -15.31
C VAL A 353 -4.51 19.83 -15.73
N PRO A 354 -5.73 19.44 -16.17
CA PRO A 354 -6.70 20.41 -16.65
C PRO A 354 -7.05 21.44 -15.57
N HIS A 355 -7.11 22.71 -15.98
CA HIS A 355 -7.45 23.85 -15.12
C HIS A 355 -6.47 24.12 -13.96
N GLN A 356 -5.30 23.48 -13.97
CA GLN A 356 -4.22 23.75 -13.02
C GLN A 356 -3.03 24.43 -13.72
N ASN A 357 -2.13 25.00 -12.92
CA ASN A 357 -0.87 25.60 -13.38
C ASN A 357 0.33 24.64 -13.27
N PHE A 358 0.06 23.36 -13.01
CA PHE A 358 1.06 22.31 -12.81
C PHE A 358 0.67 21.03 -13.59
N SER A 359 1.66 20.20 -13.90
CA SER A 359 1.48 18.92 -14.57
C SER A 359 1.40 17.73 -13.62
N PHE A 360 1.10 16.54 -14.13
CA PHE A 360 1.20 15.30 -13.34
C PHE A 360 2.64 15.02 -12.89
N TYR A 361 3.64 15.42 -13.69
CA TYR A 361 5.04 15.35 -13.28
C TYR A 361 5.34 16.31 -12.11
N ASP A 362 4.83 17.54 -12.16
CA ASP A 362 4.99 18.50 -11.06
C ASP A 362 4.33 18.00 -9.77
N LEU A 363 3.13 17.42 -9.87
CA LEU A 363 2.43 16.78 -8.73
C LEU A 363 3.28 15.64 -8.13
N MET A 364 3.81 14.75 -8.97
CA MET A 364 4.68 13.66 -8.53
C MET A 364 5.93 14.20 -7.83
N ASN A 365 6.55 15.25 -8.36
CA ASN A 365 7.72 15.89 -7.75
C ASN A 365 7.40 16.52 -6.40
N ALA A 366 6.25 17.18 -6.26
CA ALA A 366 5.80 17.72 -4.99
C ALA A 366 5.58 16.61 -3.95
N GLN A 367 5.03 15.46 -4.36
CA GLN A 367 4.85 14.29 -3.49
C GLN A 367 6.19 13.69 -3.05
N ILE A 368 7.15 13.57 -3.97
CA ILE A 368 8.51 13.10 -3.69
C ILE A 368 9.18 13.96 -2.61
N GLN A 369 9.15 15.28 -2.78
CA GLN A 369 9.75 16.24 -1.86
C GLN A 369 9.02 16.30 -0.52
N GLY A 370 7.68 16.32 -0.55
CA GLY A 370 6.86 16.30 0.65
C GLY A 370 7.14 15.06 1.49
N GLU A 371 7.24 13.89 0.86
CA GLU A 371 7.57 12.66 1.56
C GLU A 371 8.99 12.68 2.13
N HIS A 372 9.98 13.12 1.35
CA HIS A 372 11.36 13.24 1.82
C HIS A 372 11.47 14.14 3.07
N LYS A 373 10.80 15.29 3.04
CA LYS A 373 10.77 16.24 4.16
C LYS A 373 10.10 15.64 5.40
N ILE A 374 8.96 14.97 5.24
CA ILE A 374 8.26 14.36 6.39
C ILE A 374 9.05 13.19 6.98
N LEU A 375 9.68 12.35 6.16
CA LEU A 375 10.53 11.27 6.66
C LEU A 375 11.72 11.83 7.45
N ASN A 376 12.37 12.91 7.00
CA ASN A 376 13.42 13.59 7.77
C ASN A 376 12.88 14.18 9.08
N LEU A 377 11.71 14.84 9.07
CA LEU A 377 11.07 15.36 10.30
C LEU A 377 10.67 14.27 11.29
N LYS A 378 10.60 13.01 10.84
CA LYS A 378 10.34 11.82 11.64
C LYS A 378 11.61 11.04 11.99
N ASP A 379 12.77 11.66 11.81
CA ASP A 379 14.09 11.08 12.09
C ASP A 379 14.36 9.77 11.32
N ARG A 380 13.73 9.61 10.14
CA ARG A 380 13.90 8.41 9.29
C ARG A 380 15.07 8.49 8.32
N SER A 381 15.62 9.69 8.10
CA SER A 381 16.80 9.94 7.26
C SER A 381 16.75 9.22 5.88
N PRO A 382 15.73 9.47 5.04
CA PRO A 382 15.59 8.79 3.75
C PRO A 382 16.78 9.08 2.82
N LEU A 383 17.32 8.04 2.20
CA LEU A 383 18.38 8.14 1.20
C LEU A 383 17.78 8.37 -0.18
N VAL A 384 18.49 9.08 -1.07
CA VAL A 384 18.01 9.40 -2.42
C VAL A 384 18.93 8.79 -3.47
N VAL A 385 18.37 7.96 -4.36
CA VAL A 385 19.06 7.42 -5.53
C VAL A 385 18.46 8.05 -6.78
N ASN A 386 19.24 8.89 -7.46
CA ASN A 386 18.84 9.50 -8.72
C ASN A 386 19.02 8.51 -9.89
N LEU A 387 17.90 8.10 -10.48
CA LEU A 387 17.86 7.22 -11.64
C LEU A 387 18.01 7.99 -12.98
N GLY A 388 17.79 9.30 -12.97
CA GLY A 388 17.91 10.18 -14.12
C GLY A 388 16.94 9.84 -15.26
N ASN A 389 17.36 10.10 -16.50
CA ASN A 389 16.52 9.91 -17.70
C ASN A 389 16.55 8.48 -18.28
N GLU A 390 17.47 7.63 -17.83
CA GLU A 390 17.60 6.23 -18.25
C GLU A 390 17.50 5.30 -17.03
N PRO A 391 16.34 5.23 -16.34
CA PRO A 391 16.23 4.55 -15.06
C PRO A 391 16.57 3.06 -15.11
N GLU A 392 16.14 2.37 -16.17
CA GLU A 392 16.43 0.94 -16.37
C GLU A 392 17.94 0.68 -16.46
N ARG A 393 18.64 1.42 -17.31
CA ARG A 393 20.09 1.31 -17.49
C ARG A 393 20.86 1.66 -16.21
N LYS A 394 20.37 2.64 -15.43
CA LYS A 394 20.99 3.01 -14.15
C LYS A 394 20.83 1.89 -13.13
N LEU A 395 19.63 1.30 -13.01
CA LEU A 395 19.37 0.16 -12.13
C LEU A 395 20.19 -1.07 -12.51
N GLU A 396 20.30 -1.40 -13.79
CA GLU A 396 21.17 -2.48 -14.26
C GLU A 396 22.63 -2.27 -13.82
N LYS A 397 23.16 -1.05 -13.95
CA LYS A 397 24.51 -0.71 -13.48
C LYS A 397 24.66 -0.86 -11.96
N ILE A 398 23.66 -0.44 -11.19
CA ILE A 398 23.64 -0.60 -9.74
C ILE A 398 23.69 -2.09 -9.37
N ILE A 399 22.82 -2.90 -9.98
CA ILE A 399 22.76 -4.36 -9.77
C ILE A 399 24.12 -5.01 -10.10
N VAL A 400 24.70 -4.66 -11.25
CA VAL A 400 26.01 -5.20 -11.66
C VAL A 400 27.11 -4.79 -10.67
N LYS A 401 27.14 -3.53 -10.22
CA LYS A 401 28.15 -3.05 -9.27
C LYS A 401 28.02 -3.78 -7.92
N ILE A 402 26.80 -3.98 -7.41
CA ILE A 402 26.55 -4.74 -6.18
C ILE A 402 27.02 -6.19 -6.33
N LYS A 403 26.75 -6.84 -7.47
CA LYS A 403 27.23 -8.21 -7.74
C LYS A 403 28.76 -8.31 -7.75
N LEU A 404 29.44 -7.27 -8.24
CA LEU A 404 30.90 -7.22 -8.38
C LEU A 404 31.63 -6.68 -7.15
N ALA A 405 30.93 -6.05 -6.20
CA ALA A 405 31.54 -5.56 -4.96
C ALA A 405 32.24 -6.74 -4.25
N GLY A 406 33.54 -6.62 -3.98
CA GLY A 406 34.29 -7.63 -3.24
C GLY A 406 34.08 -7.46 -1.75
N PHE A 407 33.92 -8.57 -1.03
CA PHE A 407 33.96 -8.61 0.44
C PHE A 407 35.19 -9.39 0.89
#